data_AF-A0A7G7KS41-F1
#
_entry.id   AF-A0A7G7KS41-F1
#
_cell.length_a   1.000
_cell.length_b   1.000
_cell.length_c   1.000
_cell.angle_alpha   90.00
_cell.angle_beta   90.00
_cell.angle_gamma   90.00
#
_symmetry.space_group_name_H-M   'P 1'
#
loop_
_entity.id
_entity.type
_entity.pdbx_description
1 polymer ?
#
loop_
_entity_poly.entity_id
_entity_poly.type
_entity_poly.pdbx_seq_one_letter_code
_entity_poly.pdbx_strand_id
1 'polypeptide(L)'
;MTNSPEFSTNSGVCLVAPGGRIGSAAAQLAQLCQWRLLPDWPGDLADCNRAFQALTAASPGWLQPLAFDPGQTVSGWECWAEALGAWRIPTCLVCSDADRVAGFARSHWALLRHYRVPLLGLIQAGGDWSPADRRTEGLPWLGHLGDQEASADLRWRLIAASGAAAAAPPAPASMPSH
;
A
#
# COMPACT_ATOMS: atom_id res chain seq x y z
N MET A 1 -30.84 14.91 -1.00
CA MET A 1 -30.32 13.76 -1.77
C MET A 1 -28.86 14.04 -2.07
N THR A 2 -27.97 13.62 -1.17
CA THR A 2 -26.52 13.73 -1.34
C THR A 2 -26.09 12.64 -2.30
N ASN A 3 -25.62 13.03 -3.50
CA ASN A 3 -24.96 12.13 -4.42
C ASN A 3 -23.69 11.60 -3.74
N SER A 4 -23.76 10.40 -3.16
CA SER A 4 -22.58 9.59 -2.92
C SER A 4 -21.95 9.33 -4.29
N PRO A 5 -20.67 9.66 -4.52
CA PRO A 5 -20.01 9.29 -5.75
C PRO A 5 -20.04 7.77 -5.84
N GLU A 6 -20.63 7.23 -6.90
CA GLU A 6 -20.49 5.82 -7.25
C GLU A 6 -19.01 5.59 -7.63
N PHE A 7 -18.18 5.28 -6.65
CA PHE A 7 -16.78 4.90 -6.86
C PHE A 7 -16.73 3.48 -7.44
N SER A 8 -17.11 3.34 -8.71
CA SER A 8 -17.05 2.08 -9.46
C SER A 8 -15.63 1.70 -9.90
N THR A 9 -14.60 2.36 -9.37
CA THR A 9 -13.19 2.18 -9.73
C THR A 9 -12.28 2.16 -8.50
N ASN A 10 -12.66 1.44 -7.44
CA ASN A 10 -11.63 1.10 -6.44
C ASN A 10 -10.56 0.26 -7.16
N SER A 11 -9.29 0.36 -6.79
CA SER A 11 -8.28 -0.65 -7.16
C SER A 11 -8.10 -1.61 -5.99
N GLY A 12 -7.36 -2.69 -6.22
CA GLY A 12 -6.70 -3.36 -5.12
C GLY A 12 -5.53 -2.55 -4.57
N VAL A 13 -5.25 -2.63 -3.27
CA VAL A 13 -4.09 -1.98 -2.65
C VAL A 13 -3.35 -2.95 -1.74
N CYS A 14 -2.04 -3.04 -1.91
CA CYS A 14 -1.15 -3.66 -0.94
C CYS A 14 -0.72 -2.64 0.12
N LEU A 15 -0.73 -3.06 1.38
CA LEU A 15 -0.07 -2.33 2.47
C LEU A 15 1.26 -2.98 2.76
N VAL A 16 2.31 -2.18 2.81
CA VAL A 16 3.64 -2.58 3.30
C VAL A 16 4.03 -1.68 4.45
N ALA A 17 4.87 -2.17 5.36
CA ALA A 17 5.41 -1.38 6.45
C ALA A 17 6.92 -1.59 6.56
N PRO A 18 7.70 -0.57 6.96
CA PRO A 18 9.09 -0.77 7.37
C PRO A 18 9.15 -1.87 8.45
N GLY A 19 10.08 -2.81 8.32
CA GLY A 19 10.21 -3.93 9.27
C GLY A 19 9.05 -4.93 9.29
N GLY A 20 8.13 -4.87 8.31
CA GLY A 20 7.08 -5.87 8.10
C GLY A 20 5.94 -5.87 9.12
N ARG A 21 5.80 -4.84 9.96
CA ARG A 21 4.74 -4.79 11.00
C ARG A 21 3.62 -3.83 10.64
N ILE A 22 2.51 -4.37 10.14
CA ILE A 22 1.32 -3.59 9.79
C ILE A 22 0.34 -3.44 10.97
N GLY A 23 0.31 -4.41 11.89
CA GLY A 23 -0.55 -4.38 13.08
C GLY A 23 -2.04 -4.25 12.73
N SER A 24 -2.80 -3.50 13.54
CA SER A 24 -4.23 -3.28 13.31
C SER A 24 -4.55 -2.34 12.14
N ALA A 25 -3.55 -1.69 11.55
CA ALA A 25 -3.77 -0.67 10.52
C ALA A 25 -4.48 -1.23 9.28
N ALA A 26 -4.17 -2.47 8.88
CA ALA A 26 -4.83 -3.12 7.75
C ALA A 26 -6.34 -3.29 7.97
N ALA A 27 -6.73 -3.81 9.14
CA ALA A 27 -8.13 -3.99 9.49
C ALA A 27 -8.88 -2.66 9.61
N GLN A 28 -8.25 -1.65 10.22
CA GLN A 28 -8.81 -0.30 10.35
C GLN A 28 -9.00 0.36 8.98
N LEU A 29 -8.01 0.28 8.08
CA LEU A 29 -8.10 0.83 6.72
C LEU A 29 -9.13 0.11 5.86
N ALA A 30 -9.19 -1.22 5.95
CA ALA A 30 -10.20 -2.01 5.24
C ALA A 30 -11.61 -1.63 5.70
N GLN A 31 -11.83 -1.49 7.01
CA GLN A 31 -13.10 -1.04 7.56
C GLN A 31 -13.45 0.39 7.12
N LEU A 32 -12.48 1.29 7.18
CA LEU A 32 -12.63 2.70 6.81
C LEU A 32 -13.01 2.86 5.33
N CYS A 33 -12.36 2.12 4.45
CA CYS A 33 -12.57 2.18 3.00
C CYS A 33 -13.69 1.26 2.51
N GLN A 34 -14.23 0.41 3.40
CA GLN A 34 -15.18 -0.66 3.05
C GLN A 34 -14.61 -1.63 2.01
N TRP A 35 -13.31 -1.94 2.14
CA TRP A 35 -12.62 -2.89 1.28
C TRP A 35 -12.57 -4.27 1.92
N ARG A 36 -12.55 -5.30 1.07
CA ARG A 36 -12.34 -6.69 1.51
C ARG A 36 -10.89 -6.86 1.96
N LEU A 37 -10.70 -7.02 3.27
CA LEU A 37 -9.40 -7.43 3.81
C LEU A 37 -9.11 -8.86 3.38
N LEU A 38 -8.01 -9.04 2.64
CA LEU A 38 -7.49 -10.35 2.31
C LEU A 38 -6.70 -10.91 3.50
N PRO A 39 -6.62 -12.24 3.66
CA PRO A 39 -5.84 -12.86 4.72
C PRO A 39 -4.37 -12.42 4.66
N ASP A 40 -3.72 -12.40 5.82
CA ASP A 40 -2.28 -12.17 5.89
C ASP A 40 -1.55 -13.13 4.96
N TRP A 41 -0.62 -12.59 4.19
CA TRP A 41 0.11 -13.38 3.23
C TRP A 41 1.05 -14.35 3.97
N PRO A 42 0.93 -15.67 3.76
CA PRO A 42 1.65 -16.67 4.56
C PRO A 42 3.18 -16.69 4.29
N GLY A 43 3.64 -15.92 3.32
CA GLY A 43 5.06 -15.78 3.00
C GLY A 43 5.63 -16.91 2.17
N ASP A 44 4.79 -17.78 1.60
CA ASP A 44 5.27 -18.78 0.64
C ASP A 44 5.77 -18.08 -0.64
N LEU A 45 7.09 -18.07 -0.78
CA LEU A 45 7.83 -17.38 -1.84
C LEU A 45 7.82 -18.16 -3.16
N ALA A 46 7.49 -19.47 -3.12
CA ALA A 46 7.52 -20.32 -4.31
C ALA A 46 6.42 -19.94 -5.33
N ASP A 47 5.34 -19.30 -4.87
CA ASP A 47 4.16 -18.97 -5.67
C ASP A 47 3.85 -17.45 -5.73
N CYS A 48 4.81 -16.56 -5.41
CA CYS A 48 4.63 -15.10 -5.46
C CYS A 48 4.01 -14.62 -6.79
N ASN A 49 4.47 -15.18 -7.91
CA ASN A 49 3.93 -14.86 -9.23
C ASN A 49 2.45 -15.26 -9.38
N ARG A 50 2.07 -16.48 -8.97
CA ARG A 50 0.67 -16.95 -9.04
C ARG A 50 -0.24 -16.08 -8.20
N ALA A 51 0.23 -15.70 -7.02
CA ALA A 51 -0.59 -14.97 -6.09
C ALA A 51 -0.69 -13.47 -6.45
N PHE A 52 0.35 -12.85 -7.02
CA PHE A 52 0.22 -11.53 -7.66
C PHE A 52 -0.65 -11.56 -8.92
N GLN A 53 -0.60 -12.64 -9.70
CA GLN A 53 -1.55 -12.87 -10.79
C GLN A 53 -3.00 -12.92 -10.29
N ALA A 54 -3.25 -13.63 -9.17
CA ALA A 54 -4.58 -13.67 -8.58
C ALA A 54 -5.04 -12.29 -8.07
N LEU A 55 -4.15 -11.51 -7.46
CA LEU A 55 -4.44 -10.15 -6.99
C LEU A 55 -4.77 -9.20 -8.15
N THR A 56 -3.99 -9.24 -9.24
CA THR A 56 -4.25 -8.42 -10.44
C THR A 56 -5.53 -8.82 -11.18
N ALA A 57 -5.94 -10.08 -11.09
CA ALA A 57 -7.20 -10.57 -11.65
C ALA A 57 -8.42 -10.37 -10.73
N ALA A 58 -8.21 -10.05 -9.45
CA ALA A 58 -9.29 -9.95 -8.48
C ALA A 58 -10.15 -8.71 -8.72
N SER A 59 -11.47 -8.85 -8.52
CA SER A 59 -12.40 -7.71 -8.50
C SER A 59 -11.91 -6.65 -7.53
N PRO A 60 -11.91 -5.36 -7.89
CA PRO A 60 -11.28 -4.35 -7.05
C PRO A 60 -11.97 -4.08 -5.71
N GLY A 61 -11.34 -3.23 -4.88
CA GLY A 61 -11.81 -2.97 -3.51
C GLY A 61 -11.33 -4.03 -2.51
N TRP A 62 -10.10 -4.50 -2.69
CA TRP A 62 -9.41 -5.37 -1.74
C TRP A 62 -8.21 -4.68 -1.13
N LEU A 63 -7.86 -5.11 0.08
CA LEU A 63 -6.66 -4.68 0.80
C LEU A 63 -5.85 -5.92 1.16
N GLN A 64 -4.60 -5.98 0.69
CA GLN A 64 -3.66 -7.06 1.03
C GLN A 64 -2.60 -6.53 1.99
N PRO A 65 -2.60 -6.94 3.26
CA PRO A 65 -1.44 -6.71 4.12
C PRO A 65 -0.28 -7.60 3.66
N LEU A 66 0.89 -6.99 3.46
CA LEU A 66 2.15 -7.67 3.24
C LEU A 66 3.07 -7.37 4.42
N ALA A 67 3.03 -8.24 5.42
CA ALA A 67 3.81 -8.15 6.65
C ALA A 67 5.30 -8.51 6.45
N PHE A 68 5.87 -8.06 5.34
CA PHE A 68 7.28 -8.24 4.98
C PHE A 68 7.92 -6.87 4.81
N ASP A 69 9.20 -6.79 5.17
CA ASP A 69 9.98 -5.61 4.86
C ASP A 69 10.14 -5.50 3.32
N PRO A 70 9.89 -4.34 2.70
CA PRO A 70 10.05 -4.18 1.25
C PRO A 70 11.44 -4.56 0.72
N GLY A 71 12.49 -4.42 1.54
CA GLY A 71 13.87 -4.81 1.21
C GLY A 71 14.20 -6.27 1.51
N GLN A 72 13.26 -7.03 2.10
CA GLN A 72 13.46 -8.46 2.36
C GLN A 72 13.53 -9.24 1.04
N THR A 73 14.50 -10.14 0.95
CA THR A 73 14.71 -11.01 -0.21
C THR A 73 13.55 -12.01 -0.38
N VAL A 74 13.28 -12.38 -1.63
CA VAL A 74 12.22 -13.33 -2.02
C VAL A 74 12.76 -14.27 -3.10
N SER A 75 12.32 -15.52 -3.14
CA SER A 75 12.77 -16.42 -4.21
C SER A 75 12.34 -15.89 -5.58
N GLY A 76 13.26 -15.82 -6.54
CA GLY A 76 12.99 -15.32 -7.89
C GLY A 76 13.02 -13.81 -8.07
N TRP A 77 13.23 -13.03 -7.01
CA TRP A 77 13.48 -11.58 -7.08
C TRP A 77 14.56 -11.16 -6.08
N GLU A 78 15.20 -10.01 -6.29
CA GLU A 78 16.15 -9.45 -5.33
C GLU A 78 15.45 -9.10 -4.01
N CYS A 79 14.23 -8.55 -4.08
CA CYS A 79 13.41 -8.23 -2.90
C CYS A 79 11.92 -8.07 -3.22
N TRP A 80 11.08 -7.96 -2.18
CA TRP A 80 9.64 -7.73 -2.32
C TRP A 80 9.30 -6.45 -3.11
N ALA A 81 10.08 -5.38 -2.95
CA ALA A 81 9.86 -4.14 -3.69
C ALA A 81 10.00 -4.35 -5.21
N GLU A 82 10.94 -5.20 -5.64
CA GLU A 82 11.10 -5.56 -7.05
C GLU A 82 9.84 -6.27 -7.56
N ALA A 83 9.39 -7.30 -6.86
CA ALA A 83 8.22 -8.08 -7.26
C ALA A 83 6.94 -7.21 -7.35
N LEU A 84 6.70 -6.35 -6.36
CA LEU A 84 5.58 -5.40 -6.37
C LEU A 84 5.64 -4.44 -7.57
N GLY A 85 6.84 -3.96 -7.91
CA GLY A 85 7.05 -3.02 -8.99
C GLY A 85 6.87 -3.67 -10.35
N ALA A 86 7.42 -4.86 -10.51
CA ALA A 86 7.33 -5.67 -11.70
C ALA A 86 5.85 -6.01 -12.00
N TRP A 87 5.08 -6.45 -11.00
CA TRP A 87 3.65 -6.74 -11.13
C TRP A 87 2.74 -5.50 -11.12
N ARG A 88 3.32 -4.30 -11.00
CA ARG A 88 2.61 -3.01 -10.92
C ARG A 88 1.49 -3.00 -9.88
N ILE A 89 1.74 -3.58 -8.71
CA ILE A 89 0.74 -3.67 -7.65
C ILE A 89 0.61 -2.30 -6.94
N PRO A 90 -0.57 -1.67 -6.92
CA PRO A 90 -0.77 -0.42 -6.18
C PRO A 90 -0.46 -0.60 -4.70
N THR A 91 0.41 0.25 -4.16
CA THR A 91 0.97 0.02 -2.82
C THR A 91 0.96 1.29 -1.98
N CYS A 92 0.58 1.17 -0.71
CA CYS A 92 0.77 2.20 0.32
C CYS A 92 1.84 1.77 1.32
N LEU A 93 2.69 2.72 1.72
CA LEU A 93 3.60 2.52 2.84
C LEU A 93 2.90 2.98 4.12
N VAL A 94 2.71 2.06 5.07
CA VAL A 94 2.19 2.36 6.40
C VAL A 94 3.38 2.51 7.34
N CYS A 95 3.47 3.66 8.00
CA CYS A 95 4.48 3.94 8.99
C CYS A 95 3.82 3.93 10.38
N SER A 96 4.28 3.05 11.26
CA SER A 96 3.92 3.14 12.67
C SER A 96 4.62 4.34 13.33
N ASP A 97 4.20 4.70 14.53
CA ASP A 97 4.90 5.71 15.34
C ASP A 97 6.37 5.33 15.61
N ALA A 98 6.68 4.04 15.74
CA ALA A 98 8.05 3.55 15.89
C ALA A 98 8.90 3.75 14.61
N ASP A 99 8.26 3.70 13.43
CA ASP A 99 8.92 3.88 12.14
C ASP A 99 9.09 5.37 11.75
N ARG A 100 8.59 6.28 12.61
CA ARG A 100 8.52 7.72 12.35
C ARG A 100 9.89 8.41 12.38
N VAL A 101 10.97 7.69 12.68
CA VAL A 101 12.33 8.19 12.47
C VAL A 101 12.48 8.48 10.98
N ALA A 102 12.59 9.77 10.62
CA ALA A 102 12.49 10.27 9.24
C ALA A 102 13.34 9.54 8.19
N GLY A 103 14.42 8.86 8.61
CA GLY A 103 15.22 8.00 7.74
C GLY A 103 14.49 6.75 7.25
N PHE A 104 13.68 6.08 8.08
CA PHE A 104 13.05 4.81 7.72
C PHE A 104 11.99 4.97 6.64
N ALA A 105 11.03 5.88 6.82
CA ALA A 105 10.00 6.15 5.83
C ALA A 105 10.60 6.59 4.49
N ARG A 106 11.62 7.47 4.50
CA ARG A 106 12.28 7.96 3.30
C ARG A 106 13.05 6.86 2.56
N SER A 107 13.78 6.01 3.28
CA SER A 107 14.53 4.90 2.68
C SER A 107 13.61 3.89 2.01
N HIS A 108 12.52 3.49 2.67
CA HIS A 108 11.55 2.55 2.09
C HIS A 108 10.80 3.17 0.92
N TRP A 109 10.43 4.45 1.03
CA TRP A 109 9.86 5.20 -0.09
C TRP A 109 10.81 5.22 -1.30
N ALA A 110 12.09 5.49 -1.09
CA ALA A 110 13.09 5.50 -2.15
C ALA A 110 13.29 4.11 -2.78
N LEU A 111 13.34 3.04 -1.97
CA LEU A 111 13.44 1.67 -2.43
C LEU A 111 12.25 1.27 -3.32
N LEU A 112 11.03 1.50 -2.85
CA LEU A 112 9.82 1.20 -3.60
C LEU A 112 9.75 2.01 -4.91
N ARG A 113 10.20 3.28 -4.89
CA ARG A 113 10.30 4.09 -6.12
C ARG A 113 11.37 3.58 -7.07
N HIS A 114 12.52 3.11 -6.56
CA HIS A 114 13.61 2.56 -7.37
C HIS A 114 13.09 1.39 -8.23
N TYR A 115 12.33 0.49 -7.61
CA TYR A 115 11.70 -0.64 -8.31
C TYR A 115 10.40 -0.30 -9.04
N ARG A 116 10.04 0.99 -9.16
CA ARG A 116 8.86 1.49 -9.90
C ARG A 116 7.51 0.93 -9.42
N VAL A 117 7.40 0.65 -8.12
CA VAL A 117 6.11 0.32 -7.50
C VAL A 117 5.12 1.47 -7.73
N PRO A 118 3.86 1.18 -8.13
CA PRO A 118 2.80 2.18 -8.18
C PRO A 118 2.41 2.64 -6.76
N LEU A 119 3.20 3.57 -6.22
CA LEU A 119 3.03 4.07 -4.87
C LEU A 119 1.94 5.12 -4.79
N LEU A 120 0.95 4.86 -3.94
CA LEU A 120 -0.16 5.78 -3.70
C LEU A 120 0.24 6.88 -2.70
N GLY A 121 1.08 6.56 -1.74
CA GLY A 121 1.59 7.48 -0.72
C GLY A 121 1.88 6.79 0.61
N LEU A 122 2.07 7.61 1.65
CA LEU A 122 2.36 7.15 3.01
C LEU A 122 1.17 7.38 3.94
N ILE A 123 0.95 6.43 4.86
CA ILE A 123 -0.09 6.52 5.89
C ILE A 123 0.60 6.44 7.24
N GLN A 124 0.32 7.38 8.13
CA GLN A 124 0.77 7.25 9.52
C GLN A 124 -0.28 6.48 10.33
N ALA A 125 0.13 5.39 10.97
CA ALA A 125 -0.71 4.61 11.85
C ALA A 125 -0.31 4.85 13.32
N GLY A 126 -1.22 5.46 14.10
CA GLY A 126 -0.97 5.84 15.48
C GLY A 126 -0.03 7.04 15.63
N GLY A 127 0.34 7.33 16.88
CA GLY A 127 1.14 8.50 17.26
C GLY A 127 0.44 9.85 16.96
N ASP A 128 1.10 10.93 17.34
CA ASP A 128 0.60 12.28 17.08
C ASP A 128 0.74 12.65 15.60
N TRP A 129 -0.31 13.25 15.05
CA TRP A 129 -0.34 13.73 13.67
C TRP A 129 -0.19 15.25 13.60
N SER A 130 0.79 15.69 12.82
CA SER A 130 1.04 17.10 12.53
C SER A 130 1.15 17.30 11.02
N PRO A 131 0.10 17.80 10.35
CA PRO A 131 0.15 18.06 8.90
C PRO A 131 1.31 18.98 8.50
N ALA A 132 1.70 19.92 9.37
CA ALA A 132 2.80 20.84 9.11
C ALA A 132 4.14 20.11 9.05
N ASP A 133 4.43 19.26 10.03
CA ASP A 133 5.69 18.51 10.08
C ASP A 133 5.77 17.54 8.90
N ARG A 134 4.69 16.83 8.60
CA ARG A 134 4.62 15.86 7.48
C ARG A 134 4.88 16.53 6.13
N ARG A 135 4.42 17.77 5.94
CA ARG A 135 4.71 18.55 4.73
C ARG A 135 6.21 18.88 4.59
N THR A 136 6.92 19.12 5.68
CA THR A 136 8.37 19.45 5.63
C THR A 136 9.25 18.25 5.26
N GLU A 137 8.74 17.03 5.38
CA GLU A 137 9.52 15.82 5.08
C GLU A 137 9.71 15.56 3.58
N GLY A 138 8.91 16.22 2.73
CA GLY A 138 8.93 16.02 1.28
C GLY A 138 8.38 14.67 0.82
N LEU A 139 7.63 13.97 1.68
CA LEU A 139 7.01 12.68 1.40
C LEU A 139 5.52 12.85 1.11
N PRO A 140 4.93 12.08 0.18
CA PRO A 140 3.52 12.18 -0.15
C PRO A 140 2.64 11.47 0.88
N TRP A 141 2.51 12.07 2.06
CA TRP A 141 1.62 11.59 3.10
C TRP A 141 0.16 11.74 2.68
N LEU A 142 -0.56 10.63 2.65
CA LEU A 142 -2.00 10.58 2.40
C LEU A 142 -2.77 11.07 3.62
N GLY A 143 -2.33 10.72 4.83
CA GLY A 143 -2.98 11.15 6.06
C GLY A 143 -2.63 10.28 7.25
N HIS A 144 -3.48 10.37 8.27
CA HIS A 144 -3.34 9.68 9.54
C HIS A 144 -4.52 8.79 9.83
N LEU A 145 -4.21 7.58 10.29
CA LEU A 145 -5.18 6.66 10.84
C LEU A 145 -5.26 6.91 12.35
N GLY A 146 -6.15 7.83 12.72
CA GLY A 146 -6.29 8.35 14.08
C GLY A 146 -7.75 8.61 14.42
N ASP A 147 -8.09 9.86 14.75
CA ASP A 147 -9.47 10.24 15.03
C ASP A 147 -10.37 10.17 13.78
N GLN A 148 -11.67 10.42 13.99
CA GLN A 148 -12.69 10.31 12.95
C GLN A 148 -12.48 11.30 11.80
N GLU A 149 -12.03 12.53 12.07
CA GLU A 149 -11.85 13.57 11.06
C GLU A 149 -10.63 13.28 10.19
N ALA A 150 -9.49 12.98 10.83
CA ALA A 150 -8.26 12.59 10.14
C ALA A 150 -8.48 11.33 9.28
N SER A 151 -9.21 10.35 9.82
CA SER A 151 -9.53 9.11 9.10
C SER A 151 -10.47 9.37 7.91
N ALA A 152 -11.39 10.33 7.99
CA ALA A 152 -12.28 10.67 6.88
C ALA A 152 -11.52 11.29 5.69
N ASP A 153 -10.59 12.22 5.94
CA ASP A 153 -9.72 12.80 4.91
C ASP A 153 -8.80 11.74 4.30
N LEU A 154 -8.19 10.89 5.14
CA LEU A 154 -7.39 9.75 4.69
C LEU A 154 -8.19 8.82 3.76
N ARG A 155 -9.42 8.46 4.14
CA ARG A 155 -10.31 7.62 3.33
C ARG A 155 -10.50 8.20 1.93
N TRP A 156 -10.85 9.48 1.85
CA TRP A 156 -11.13 10.14 0.58
C TRP A 156 -9.90 10.12 -0.34
N ARG A 157 -8.72 10.46 0.20
CA ARG A 157 -7.47 10.49 -0.55
C ARG A 157 -7.02 9.09 -0.99
N LEU A 158 -7.17 8.11 -0.12
CA LEU A 158 -6.78 6.73 -0.42
C LEU A 158 -7.67 6.13 -1.52
N ILE A 159 -8.99 6.34 -1.45
CA ILE A 159 -9.92 5.91 -2.51
C ILE A 159 -9.56 6.58 -3.84
N ALA A 160 -9.38 7.91 -3.84
CA ALA A 160 -9.01 8.65 -5.05
C ALA A 160 -7.69 8.16 -5.66
N ALA A 161 -6.66 7.97 -4.83
CA ALA A 161 -5.35 7.48 -5.28
C ALA A 161 -5.44 6.06 -5.84
N SER A 162 -6.22 5.18 -5.19
CA SER A 162 -6.43 3.80 -5.65
C SER A 162 -7.11 3.77 -7.03
N GLY A 163 -8.14 4.58 -7.25
CA GLY A 163 -8.83 4.63 -8.54
C GLY A 163 -7.95 5.15 -9.67
N ALA A 164 -7.08 6.12 -9.39
CA ALA A 164 -6.09 6.58 -10.36
C ALA A 164 -5.09 5.47 -10.74
N ALA A 165 -4.69 4.62 -9.79
CA ALA A 165 -3.79 3.51 -10.05
C ALA A 165 -4.44 2.37 -10.85
N ALA A 166 -5.73 2.09 -10.64
CA ALA A 166 -6.49 1.12 -11.44
C ALA A 166 -6.61 1.52 -12.92
N ALA A 167 -6.58 2.82 -13.24
CA ALA A 167 -6.67 3.30 -14.62
C ALA A 167 -5.34 3.15 -15.40
N ALA A 168 -4.24 2.80 -14.74
CA ALA A 168 -2.96 2.54 -15.39
C ALA A 168 -2.95 1.13 -16.04
N PRO A 169 -2.30 0.95 -17.20
CA PRO A 169 -2.26 -0.35 -17.86
C PRO A 169 -1.62 -1.43 -16.95
N PRO A 170 -2.18 -2.65 -16.93
CA PRO A 170 -1.68 -3.74 -16.09
C PRO A 170 -0.27 -4.16 -16.52
N ALA A 171 0.43 -4.86 -15.61
CA ALA A 171 1.73 -5.48 -15.91
C ALA A 171 1.63 -6.45 -17.11
N PRO A 172 2.70 -6.65 -17.89
CA PRO A 172 2.70 -7.62 -18.98
C PRO A 172 2.39 -9.02 -18.46
N ALA A 173 1.52 -9.75 -19.17
CA ALA A 173 1.00 -11.07 -18.81
C ALA A 173 2.07 -12.19 -18.71
N SER A 174 3.33 -11.88 -18.97
CA SER A 174 4.46 -12.79 -18.87
C SER A 174 5.67 -11.97 -18.43
N MET A 175 6.02 -12.04 -17.15
CA MET A 175 7.28 -11.52 -16.66
C MET A 175 8.32 -12.63 -16.56
N PRO A 176 9.62 -12.29 -16.60
CA PRO A 176 10.67 -13.24 -16.88
C PRO A 176 10.75 -14.32 -15.82
N SER A 177 10.95 -15.57 -16.26
CA SER A 177 11.57 -16.60 -15.45
C SER A 177 13.04 -16.19 -15.25
N HIS A 178 13.36 -15.54 -14.15
CA HIS A 178 14.75 -15.38 -13.72
C HIS A 178 15.32 -16.71 -13.25
#